data_AF-A0A7C2E9P5-F1
#
_entry.id   AF-A0A7C2E9P5-F1
#
_cell.length_a   1.000
_cell.length_b   1.000
_cell.length_c   1.000
_cell.angle_alpha   90.00
_cell.angle_beta   90.00
_cell.angle_gamma   90.00
#
_symmetry.space_group_name_H-M   'P 1'
#
loop_
_entity.id
_entity.type
_entity.pdbx_description
1 polymer ?
#
loop_
_entity_poly.entity_id
_entity_poly.type
_entity_poly.pdbx_seq_one_letter_code
_entity_poly.pdbx_strand_id
1 'polypeptide(L)'
;MRCGSRHRQLNLRWAFGLALSAAALVAQERTFPSPRVEPLQEAEGFDDEPTLAQAADGSLYVAWISFRGGAESLQVARYRFDDAGFSRLGGRQIVGGRFTGVLGPKVIAAGDRVWVVYAAEQRGDWDIWAVECSARGCGRPLAVSPGRGADVNPAAAWHNGELWVVWEASRGGARRILAASVAGGRVSPEETVSEAGDSNYGPSIAIDSSGALAVAWHRFADNNYDIYLRRRTRNGSWEPERRLTRAPGLDRHAFLFTRGEELWIAYENAQMERYFTGRTSRRRAIVAEISRRGLESFPEHRSSAHLWERAEAPVAGFDGEGRLWVAYLKPRLPRGGWEVHLAAHNGEKWIGQTPVSRRKGMDRRPALVVGGRRAFLAFQADDLPETWTQDDPAATSQARSRILLAAVDLDRAPAKAVPFRVEPLGEPLEDFEAARLRLHYGEDLPTPVTEYRGRKLRLWFGDLHAHSDISVCNRTADQSIEENFQVRRDINRLDFAAVTDHDYNMVPYLWHRSAKLVRAHEDPERFLTFLGQEWTSSFEIYTPENPHGYYGHRNLIHQDPYFPRWWNAHAG
;
A
#
# COMPACT_ATOMS: atom_id res chain seq x y z
N MET A 1 -6.56 83.67 19.67
CA MET A 1 -5.66 82.50 19.85
C MET A 1 -6.34 81.33 19.15
N ARG A 2 -5.99 80.95 17.90
CA ARG A 2 -4.86 80.08 17.47
C ARG A 2 -4.75 78.87 18.42
N CYS A 3 -4.83 77.60 18.03
CA CYS A 3 -4.43 76.84 16.84
C CYS A 3 -5.20 75.49 16.93
N GLY A 4 -5.51 74.69 15.92
CA GLY A 4 -4.98 74.50 14.57
C GLY A 4 -5.11 73.00 14.26
N SER A 5 -6.00 72.66 13.34
CA SER A 5 -6.16 71.32 12.75
C SER A 5 -4.89 70.90 12.01
N ARG A 6 -4.39 69.67 12.24
CA ARG A 6 -3.41 69.04 11.36
C ARG A 6 -3.89 67.67 10.87
N HIS A 7 -4.10 67.66 9.57
CA HIS A 7 -4.13 66.57 8.60
C HIS A 7 -3.56 65.22 9.04
N ARG A 8 -4.37 64.16 8.85
CA ARG A 8 -3.89 62.83 8.46
C ARG A 8 -4.03 62.68 6.94
N GLN A 9 -3.00 63.06 6.20
CA GLN A 9 -2.69 62.48 4.90
C GLN A 9 -1.46 61.61 5.12
N LEU A 10 -1.63 60.29 5.24
CA LEU A 10 -0.54 59.33 5.24
C LEU A 10 -1.02 58.05 4.54
N ASN A 11 -0.47 57.86 3.34
CA ASN A 11 -0.08 56.59 2.74
C ASN A 11 -1.16 55.63 2.20
N LEU A 12 -1.80 56.03 1.09
CA LEU A 12 -2.40 55.11 0.11
C LEU A 12 -1.38 54.28 -0.72
N ARG A 13 -0.08 54.30 -0.35
CA ARG A 13 0.98 53.56 -1.07
C ARG A 13 1.36 52.21 -0.47
N TRP A 14 0.82 51.83 0.70
CA TRP A 14 1.12 50.53 1.34
C TRP A 14 0.08 49.44 1.07
N ALA A 15 -1.15 49.80 0.66
CA ALA A 15 -2.19 48.82 0.36
C ALA A 15 -2.01 48.15 -1.02
N PHE A 16 -1.35 48.81 -1.98
CA PHE A 16 -1.07 48.22 -3.29
C PHE A 16 0.11 47.25 -3.29
N GLY A 17 1.07 47.38 -2.36
CA GLY A 17 2.22 46.47 -2.25
C GLY A 17 1.87 45.10 -1.65
N LEU A 18 0.92 45.06 -0.70
CA LEU A 18 0.46 43.83 -0.05
C LEU A 18 -0.55 43.05 -0.90
N ALA A 19 -1.35 43.73 -1.72
CA ALA A 19 -2.26 43.06 -2.66
C ALA A 19 -1.51 42.42 -3.84
N LEU A 20 -0.42 43.06 -4.33
CA LEU A 20 0.43 42.49 -5.37
C LEU A 20 1.31 41.34 -4.86
N SER A 21 1.73 41.32 -3.59
CA SER A 21 2.47 40.18 -3.03
C SER A 21 1.56 38.98 -2.72
N ALA A 22 0.33 39.20 -2.26
CA ALA A 22 -0.65 38.13 -2.09
C ALA A 22 -1.12 37.55 -3.44
N ALA A 23 -1.35 38.39 -4.45
CA ALA A 23 -1.66 37.92 -5.81
C ALA A 23 -0.47 37.22 -6.48
N ALA A 24 0.78 37.59 -6.18
CA ALA A 24 1.97 36.91 -6.66
C ALA A 24 2.23 35.57 -5.95
N LEU A 25 1.94 35.47 -4.64
CA LEU A 25 1.95 34.17 -3.92
C LEU A 25 0.83 33.25 -4.42
N VAL A 26 -0.38 33.79 -4.64
CA VAL A 26 -1.53 33.02 -5.19
C VAL A 26 -1.31 32.66 -6.67
N ALA A 27 -0.51 33.42 -7.43
CA ALA A 27 -0.11 33.07 -8.79
C ALA A 27 0.98 31.97 -8.83
N GLN A 28 1.78 31.82 -7.78
CA GLN A 28 2.84 30.80 -7.72
C GLN A 28 2.31 29.38 -7.49
N GLU A 29 1.10 29.26 -6.91
CA GLU A 29 0.39 27.98 -6.77
C GLU A 29 -0.31 27.51 -8.06
N ARG A 30 -0.35 28.30 -9.13
CA ARG A 30 -0.83 27.88 -10.46
C ARG A 30 0.27 27.26 -11.34
N THR A 31 1.12 26.40 -10.77
CA THR A 31 2.30 25.86 -11.47
C THR A 31 2.37 24.34 -11.55
N PHE A 32 1.61 23.57 -10.76
CA PHE A 32 1.55 22.12 -10.89
C PHE A 32 0.43 21.68 -11.85
N PRO A 33 0.64 20.70 -12.74
CA PRO A 33 -0.39 20.30 -13.70
C PRO A 33 -1.63 19.78 -12.99
N SER A 34 -2.78 20.41 -13.26
CA SER A 34 -4.05 19.98 -12.69
C SER A 34 -4.48 18.65 -13.32
N PRO A 35 -4.75 17.62 -12.50
CA PRO A 35 -5.22 16.34 -13.00
C PRO A 35 -6.66 16.45 -13.50
N ARG A 36 -6.96 15.76 -14.60
CA ARG A 36 -8.33 15.43 -15.00
C ARG A 36 -8.72 14.13 -14.33
N VAL A 37 -9.71 14.17 -13.43
CA VAL A 37 -10.13 13.01 -12.63
C VAL A 37 -11.55 12.60 -12.99
N GLU A 38 -11.73 11.33 -13.33
CA GLU A 38 -13.03 10.76 -13.70
C GLU A 38 -13.24 9.42 -12.97
N PRO A 39 -14.48 9.10 -12.54
CA PRO A 39 -14.77 7.78 -12.03
C PRO A 39 -14.68 6.74 -13.15
N LEU A 40 -14.10 5.59 -12.85
CA LEU A 40 -14.06 4.44 -13.76
C LEU A 40 -15.49 3.97 -14.10
N GLN A 41 -16.35 3.99 -13.09
CA GLN A 41 -17.75 3.59 -13.13
C GLN A 41 -18.51 4.22 -11.94
N GLU A 42 -19.83 4.13 -11.98
CA GLU A 42 -20.65 4.50 -10.81
C GLU A 42 -20.34 3.61 -9.61
N ALA A 43 -20.43 4.18 -8.42
CA ALA A 43 -20.17 3.45 -7.19
C ALA A 43 -21.28 2.42 -6.95
N GLU A 44 -20.93 1.15 -7.07
CA GLU A 44 -21.78 0.01 -6.76
C GLU A 44 -20.97 -1.01 -5.96
N GLY A 45 -21.39 -1.26 -4.71
CA GLY A 45 -20.62 -2.07 -3.78
C GLY A 45 -19.30 -1.42 -3.39
N PHE A 46 -18.22 -2.20 -3.40
CA PHE A 46 -16.87 -1.74 -3.10
C PHE A 46 -15.89 -2.16 -4.20
N ASP A 47 -15.25 -1.19 -4.84
CA ASP A 47 -14.07 -1.40 -5.68
C ASP A 47 -12.78 -1.00 -4.93
N ASP A 48 -11.75 -1.84 -4.97
CA ASP A 48 -10.51 -1.68 -4.21
C ASP A 48 -9.27 -2.21 -4.97
N GLU A 49 -8.08 -1.94 -4.43
CA GLU A 49 -6.77 -2.37 -4.94
C GLU A 49 -6.58 -2.14 -6.45
N PRO A 50 -6.77 -0.90 -6.97
CA PRO A 50 -6.60 -0.63 -8.39
C PRO A 50 -5.13 -0.75 -8.80
N THR A 51 -4.91 -1.33 -9.98
CA THR A 51 -3.62 -1.41 -10.65
C THR A 51 -3.79 -1.00 -12.12
N LEU A 52 -2.74 -0.44 -12.71
CA LEU A 52 -2.78 0.22 -14.01
C LEU A 52 -1.52 -0.09 -14.81
N ALA A 53 -1.67 -0.36 -16.10
CA ALA A 53 -0.59 -0.33 -17.07
C ALA A 53 -1.04 0.32 -18.38
N GLN A 54 -0.08 0.90 -19.11
CA GLN A 54 -0.31 1.37 -20.47
C GLN A 54 0.33 0.40 -21.47
N ALA A 55 -0.46 -0.14 -22.38
CA ALA A 55 0.02 -0.94 -23.50
C ALA A 55 0.66 -0.04 -24.57
N ALA A 56 1.51 -0.61 -25.42
CA ALA A 56 2.25 0.08 -26.48
C ALA A 56 1.34 0.71 -27.55
N ASP A 57 0.08 0.27 -27.66
CA ASP A 57 -0.95 0.88 -28.51
C ASP A 57 -1.57 2.15 -27.89
N GLY A 58 -1.08 2.57 -26.72
CA GLY A 58 -1.52 3.74 -25.96
C GLY A 58 -2.72 3.47 -25.06
N SER A 59 -3.36 2.30 -25.13
CA SER A 59 -4.50 1.96 -24.29
C SER A 59 -4.10 1.66 -22.85
N LEU A 60 -4.99 2.02 -21.93
CA LEU A 60 -4.81 1.79 -20.49
C LEU A 60 -5.57 0.54 -20.09
N TYR A 61 -4.93 -0.36 -19.35
CA TYR A 61 -5.58 -1.48 -18.69
C TYR A 61 -5.60 -1.26 -17.20
N VAL A 62 -6.78 -1.31 -16.62
CA VAL A 62 -7.02 -1.15 -15.19
C VAL A 62 -7.58 -2.47 -14.67
N ALA A 63 -6.99 -3.02 -13.63
CA ALA A 63 -7.58 -4.13 -12.87
C ALA A 63 -7.84 -3.70 -11.43
N TRP A 64 -8.89 -4.25 -10.82
CA TRP A 64 -9.31 -3.92 -9.46
C TRP A 64 -10.13 -5.07 -8.87
N ILE A 65 -10.17 -5.14 -7.54
CA ILE A 65 -11.05 -6.06 -6.81
C ILE A 65 -12.41 -5.38 -6.68
N SER A 66 -13.49 -6.06 -7.05
CA SER A 66 -14.87 -5.57 -6.94
C SER A 66 -15.69 -6.52 -6.07
N PHE A 67 -16.35 -5.97 -5.05
CA PHE A 67 -17.22 -6.67 -4.12
C PHE A 67 -18.67 -6.26 -4.34
N ARG A 68 -19.48 -7.18 -4.85
CA ARG A 68 -20.91 -6.97 -5.15
C ARG A 68 -21.71 -8.22 -4.81
N GLY A 69 -22.95 -8.04 -4.33
CA GLY A 69 -23.85 -9.17 -4.04
C GLY A 69 -23.29 -10.20 -3.05
N GLY A 70 -22.39 -9.79 -2.15
CA GLY A 70 -21.75 -10.68 -1.16
C GLY A 70 -20.62 -11.55 -1.70
N ALA A 71 -20.03 -11.21 -2.85
CA ALA A 71 -18.89 -11.90 -3.43
C ALA A 71 -17.87 -10.90 -3.99
N GLU A 72 -16.59 -11.23 -3.88
CA GLU A 72 -15.52 -10.49 -4.56
C GLU A 72 -15.18 -11.10 -5.92
N SER A 73 -14.59 -10.26 -6.76
CA SER A 73 -14.14 -10.62 -8.10
C SER A 73 -13.00 -9.71 -8.54
N LEU A 74 -12.07 -10.26 -9.33
CA LEU A 74 -11.06 -9.47 -10.03
C LEU A 74 -11.62 -9.03 -11.38
N GLN A 75 -11.71 -7.72 -11.57
CA GLN A 75 -12.14 -7.11 -12.83
C GLN A 75 -10.93 -6.58 -13.59
N VAL A 76 -11.01 -6.58 -14.92
CA VAL A 76 -10.08 -5.85 -15.80
C VAL A 76 -10.86 -5.10 -16.87
N ALA A 77 -10.48 -3.86 -17.16
CA ALA A 77 -11.05 -3.08 -18.25
C ALA A 77 -9.98 -2.28 -18.99
N ARG A 78 -10.22 -2.08 -20.28
CA ARG A 78 -9.37 -1.34 -21.21
C ARG A 78 -9.99 0.02 -21.50
N TYR A 79 -9.18 1.06 -21.50
CA TYR A 79 -9.58 2.45 -21.72
C TYR A 79 -8.72 3.12 -22.78
N ARG A 80 -9.31 4.12 -23.44
CA ARG A 80 -8.60 5.15 -24.21
C ARG A 80 -8.69 6.45 -23.45
N PHE A 81 -7.64 7.27 -23.56
CA PHE A 81 -7.67 8.67 -23.12
C PHE A 81 -7.40 9.58 -24.31
N ASP A 82 -8.24 10.59 -24.49
CA ASP A 82 -8.11 11.65 -25.47
C ASP A 82 -8.57 13.00 -24.87
N ASP A 83 -8.69 14.05 -25.70
CA ASP A 83 -9.12 15.38 -25.24
C ASP A 83 -10.53 15.37 -24.61
N ALA A 84 -11.38 14.41 -24.99
CA ALA A 84 -12.72 14.27 -24.44
C ALA A 84 -12.75 13.51 -23.11
N GLY A 85 -11.67 12.84 -22.70
CA GLY A 85 -11.54 12.17 -21.40
C GLY A 85 -11.28 10.67 -21.52
N PHE A 86 -11.68 9.92 -20.49
CA PHE A 86 -11.53 8.46 -20.50
C PHE A 86 -12.73 7.81 -21.20
N SER A 87 -12.45 6.93 -22.17
CA SER A 87 -13.47 6.12 -22.85
C SER A 87 -13.20 4.64 -22.63
N ARG A 88 -14.17 3.93 -22.04
CA ARG A 88 -14.09 2.47 -21.83
C ARG A 88 -14.22 1.74 -23.16
N LEU A 89 -13.24 0.91 -23.49
CA LEU A 89 -13.20 0.11 -24.72
C LEU A 89 -13.76 -1.31 -24.51
N GLY A 90 -13.75 -1.80 -23.27
CA GLY A 90 -14.26 -3.11 -22.91
C GLY A 90 -13.74 -3.54 -21.54
N GLY A 91 -14.27 -4.63 -21.01
CA GLY A 91 -13.76 -5.22 -19.77
C GLY A 91 -14.47 -6.52 -19.43
N ARG A 92 -13.92 -7.26 -18.48
CA ARG A 92 -14.41 -8.57 -18.05
C ARG A 92 -13.96 -8.89 -16.64
N GLN A 93 -14.68 -9.81 -16.02
CA GLN A 93 -14.23 -10.51 -14.81
C GLN A 93 -13.17 -11.55 -15.19
N ILE A 94 -12.07 -11.59 -14.43
CA ILE A 94 -11.01 -12.60 -14.54
C ILE A 94 -11.33 -13.82 -13.68
N VAL A 95 -11.62 -13.58 -12.40
CA VAL A 95 -11.90 -14.59 -11.39
C VAL A 95 -12.82 -13.98 -10.33
N GLY A 96 -13.57 -14.79 -9.59
CA GLY A 96 -14.43 -14.34 -8.51
C GLY A 96 -15.61 -15.26 -8.27
N GLY A 97 -16.32 -14.99 -7.18
CA GLY A 97 -17.45 -15.79 -6.75
C GLY A 97 -17.50 -15.96 -5.24
N ARG A 98 -18.55 -16.63 -4.76
CA ARG A 98 -18.64 -16.98 -3.33
C ARG A 98 -17.46 -17.89 -2.98
N PHE A 99 -16.81 -17.60 -1.85
CA PHE A 99 -15.65 -18.35 -1.34
C PHE A 99 -14.39 -18.27 -2.21
N THR A 100 -14.29 -17.32 -3.13
CA THR A 100 -13.06 -17.05 -3.89
C THR A 100 -12.40 -15.79 -3.35
N GLY A 101 -11.29 -15.98 -2.64
CA GLY A 101 -10.38 -14.92 -2.20
C GLY A 101 -9.58 -14.36 -3.38
N VAL A 102 -9.42 -13.03 -3.49
CA VAL A 102 -8.45 -12.41 -4.41
C VAL A 102 -7.61 -11.38 -3.66
N LEU A 103 -6.29 -11.39 -3.88
CA LEU A 103 -5.35 -10.45 -3.26
C LEU A 103 -4.31 -9.93 -4.24
N GLY A 104 -3.94 -8.65 -4.06
CA GLY A 104 -2.74 -8.05 -4.62
C GLY A 104 -2.63 -8.05 -6.14
N PRO A 105 -3.68 -7.77 -6.93
CA PRO A 105 -3.59 -7.76 -8.38
C PRO A 105 -2.54 -6.76 -8.89
N LYS A 106 -1.92 -7.09 -10.02
CA LYS A 106 -0.95 -6.26 -10.76
C LYS A 106 -1.25 -6.35 -12.26
N VAL A 107 -1.19 -5.23 -12.97
CA VAL A 107 -1.22 -5.18 -14.44
C VAL A 107 0.16 -4.76 -14.95
N ILE A 108 0.73 -5.54 -15.86
CA ILE A 108 2.09 -5.36 -16.39
C ILE A 108 1.99 -5.20 -17.90
N ALA A 109 2.54 -4.12 -18.44
CA ALA A 109 2.56 -3.88 -19.88
C ALA A 109 3.47 -4.89 -20.61
N ALA A 110 3.01 -5.42 -21.74
CA ALA A 110 3.72 -6.41 -22.56
C ALA A 110 3.43 -6.18 -24.05
N GLY A 111 4.00 -5.12 -24.62
CA GLY A 111 3.69 -4.70 -25.99
C GLY A 111 2.25 -4.17 -26.10
N ASP A 112 1.48 -4.64 -27.08
CA ASP A 112 0.05 -4.32 -27.27
C ASP A 112 -0.88 -5.07 -26.31
N ARG A 113 -0.31 -5.87 -25.42
CA ARG A 113 -0.99 -6.71 -24.43
C ARG A 113 -0.58 -6.32 -23.02
N VAL A 114 -1.25 -6.89 -22.04
CA VAL A 114 -0.87 -6.82 -20.64
C VAL A 114 -0.94 -8.19 -20.00
N TRP A 115 -0.14 -8.41 -18.97
CA TRP A 115 -0.33 -9.50 -18.03
C TRP A 115 -1.07 -8.98 -16.80
N VAL A 116 -2.06 -9.73 -16.33
CA VAL A 116 -2.68 -9.53 -15.03
C VAL A 116 -2.20 -10.66 -14.12
N VAL A 117 -1.53 -10.30 -13.03
CA VAL A 117 -1.02 -11.24 -12.01
C VAL A 117 -1.77 -11.00 -10.71
N TYR A 118 -2.17 -12.06 -10.01
CA TYR A 118 -2.96 -11.97 -8.78
C TYR A 118 -2.78 -13.22 -7.93
N ALA A 119 -3.00 -13.10 -6.61
CA ALA A 119 -3.18 -14.25 -5.74
C ALA A 119 -4.66 -14.59 -5.65
N ALA A 120 -5.01 -15.87 -5.70
CA ALA A 120 -6.38 -16.32 -5.52
C ALA A 120 -6.47 -17.56 -4.60
N GLU A 121 -7.47 -17.54 -3.73
CA GLU A 121 -7.75 -18.62 -2.80
C GLU A 121 -8.62 -19.69 -3.44
N GLN A 122 -8.17 -20.95 -3.33
CA GLN A 122 -8.93 -22.14 -3.70
C GLN A 122 -8.85 -23.16 -2.57
N ARG A 123 -9.94 -23.31 -1.81
CA ARG A 123 -10.07 -24.28 -0.70
C ARG A 123 -9.02 -24.11 0.40
N GLY A 124 -8.64 -22.86 0.70
CA GLY A 124 -7.69 -22.51 1.76
C GLY A 124 -6.23 -22.44 1.33
N ASP A 125 -5.91 -22.87 0.11
CA ASP A 125 -4.60 -22.63 -0.51
C ASP A 125 -4.66 -21.35 -1.36
N TRP A 126 -3.63 -20.51 -1.26
CA TRP A 126 -3.47 -19.32 -2.11
C TRP A 126 -2.36 -19.57 -3.12
N ASP A 127 -2.71 -19.48 -4.41
CA ASP A 127 -1.76 -19.61 -5.51
C ASP A 127 -1.64 -18.28 -6.27
N ILE A 128 -0.48 -18.05 -6.88
CA ILE A 128 -0.29 -16.96 -7.84
C ILE A 128 -0.76 -17.39 -9.22
N TRP A 129 -1.54 -16.54 -9.87
CA TRP A 129 -2.07 -16.72 -11.21
C TRP A 129 -1.62 -15.59 -12.13
N ALA A 130 -1.38 -15.93 -13.40
CA ALA A 130 -1.10 -14.97 -14.45
C ALA A 130 -2.04 -15.18 -15.64
N VAL A 131 -2.59 -14.09 -16.19
CA VAL A 131 -3.43 -14.13 -17.39
C VAL A 131 -3.03 -13.02 -18.35
N GLU A 132 -2.83 -13.38 -19.62
CA GLU A 132 -2.57 -12.40 -20.68
C GLU A 132 -3.90 -11.81 -21.18
N CYS A 133 -3.95 -10.49 -21.32
CA CYS A 133 -5.09 -9.73 -21.81
C CYS A 133 -4.68 -8.85 -22.99
N SER A 134 -5.56 -8.73 -23.97
CA SER A 134 -5.39 -7.91 -25.17
C SER A 134 -6.69 -7.22 -25.57
N ALA A 135 -6.68 -6.47 -26.67
CA ALA A 135 -7.89 -5.91 -27.27
C ALA A 135 -8.92 -6.99 -27.66
N ARG A 136 -8.51 -8.25 -27.83
CA ARG A 136 -9.39 -9.40 -28.16
C ARG A 136 -10.00 -10.07 -26.92
N GLY A 137 -9.62 -9.65 -25.72
CA GLY A 137 -9.98 -10.28 -24.45
C GLY A 137 -8.79 -10.92 -23.75
N CYS A 138 -9.06 -11.69 -22.70
CA CYS A 138 -8.04 -12.37 -21.90
C CYS A 138 -8.04 -13.88 -22.16
N GLY A 139 -6.85 -14.46 -22.14
CA GLY A 139 -6.62 -15.89 -22.31
C GLY A 139 -6.99 -16.72 -21.09
N ARG A 140 -6.50 -17.97 -21.06
CA ARG A 140 -6.66 -18.88 -19.92
C ARG A 140 -5.65 -18.51 -18.82
N PRO A 141 -6.07 -18.38 -17.55
CA PRO A 141 -5.16 -18.20 -16.44
C PRO A 141 -4.16 -19.36 -16.32
N LEU A 142 -2.92 -19.03 -15.99
CA LEU A 142 -1.82 -19.94 -15.71
C LEU A 142 -1.54 -19.91 -14.21
N ALA A 143 -1.49 -21.09 -13.56
CA ALA A 143 -1.02 -21.21 -12.18
C ALA A 143 0.50 -21.07 -12.17
N VAL A 144 1.00 -20.01 -11.53
CA VAL A 144 2.43 -19.70 -11.41
C VAL A 144 3.05 -20.44 -10.24
N SER A 145 2.30 -20.61 -9.14
CA SER A 145 2.81 -21.24 -7.91
C SER A 145 1.84 -22.29 -7.35
N PRO A 146 1.52 -23.38 -8.09
CA PRO A 146 0.58 -24.39 -7.63
C PRO A 146 1.17 -25.17 -6.44
N GLY A 147 0.85 -24.76 -5.22
CA GLY A 147 1.48 -25.26 -4.00
C GLY A 147 0.58 -25.14 -2.78
N ARG A 148 0.85 -25.94 -1.74
CA ARG A 148 0.09 -25.82 -0.48
C ARG A 148 0.56 -24.60 0.31
N GLY A 149 -0.37 -23.96 1.00
CA GLY A 149 -0.11 -22.79 1.84
C GLY A 149 -0.52 -21.49 1.19
N ALA A 150 0.04 -20.38 1.69
CA ALA A 150 -0.33 -19.05 1.24
C ALA A 150 0.77 -18.42 0.37
N ASP A 151 0.53 -18.35 -0.95
CA ASP A 151 1.29 -17.51 -1.87
C ASP A 151 0.52 -16.23 -2.18
N VAL A 152 1.08 -15.10 -1.76
CA VAL A 152 0.40 -13.80 -1.78
C VAL A 152 1.37 -12.67 -2.16
N ASN A 153 0.83 -11.45 -2.25
CA ASN A 153 1.60 -10.24 -2.57
C ASN A 153 2.47 -10.36 -3.84
N PRO A 154 1.91 -10.77 -5.00
CA PRO A 154 2.71 -10.88 -6.20
C PRO A 154 3.16 -9.50 -6.72
N ALA A 155 4.36 -9.47 -7.27
CA ALA A 155 4.87 -8.42 -8.15
C ALA A 155 5.42 -9.06 -9.42
N ALA A 156 5.37 -8.33 -10.54
CA ALA A 156 5.85 -8.87 -11.80
C ALA A 156 6.43 -7.79 -12.72
N ALA A 157 7.34 -8.20 -13.58
CA ALA A 157 7.95 -7.37 -14.60
C ALA A 157 8.07 -8.17 -15.90
N TRP A 158 7.84 -7.51 -17.04
CA TRP A 158 7.92 -8.14 -18.35
C TRP A 158 9.12 -7.60 -19.13
N HIS A 159 9.84 -8.49 -19.80
CA HIS A 159 10.93 -8.13 -20.70
C HIS A 159 11.07 -9.17 -21.82
N ASN A 160 11.13 -8.72 -23.08
CA ASN A 160 11.44 -9.54 -24.26
C ASN A 160 10.68 -10.88 -24.37
N GLY A 161 9.38 -10.88 -24.06
CA GLY A 161 8.51 -12.06 -24.21
C GLY A 161 8.47 -12.98 -22.99
N GLU A 162 9.15 -12.62 -21.90
CA GLU A 162 9.12 -13.32 -20.62
C GLU A 162 8.54 -12.42 -19.52
N LEU A 163 7.57 -12.95 -18.78
CA LEU A 163 7.04 -12.32 -17.56
C LEU A 163 7.73 -12.97 -16.36
N TRP A 164 8.46 -12.20 -15.57
CA TRP A 164 8.95 -12.64 -14.26
C TRP A 164 7.96 -12.25 -13.18
N VAL A 165 7.63 -13.21 -12.31
CA VAL A 165 6.71 -13.05 -11.19
C VAL A 165 7.45 -13.41 -9.91
N VAL A 166 7.32 -12.58 -8.89
CA VAL A 166 7.84 -12.79 -7.54
C VAL A 166 6.72 -12.67 -6.53
N TRP A 167 6.77 -13.44 -5.45
CA TRP A 167 5.70 -13.45 -4.44
C TRP A 167 6.21 -13.82 -3.05
N GLU A 168 5.39 -13.51 -2.04
CA GLU A 168 5.56 -13.96 -0.66
C GLU A 168 4.93 -15.35 -0.51
N ALA A 169 5.71 -16.31 -0.02
CA ALA A 169 5.28 -17.68 0.20
C ALA A 169 5.42 -18.06 1.68
N SER A 170 4.33 -18.49 2.32
CA SER A 170 4.38 -19.16 3.63
C SER A 170 4.83 -20.61 3.42
N ARG A 171 6.10 -20.93 3.76
CA ARG A 171 6.67 -22.29 3.65
C ARG A 171 7.54 -22.61 4.87
N GLY A 172 7.17 -23.62 5.67
CA GLY A 172 8.02 -24.16 6.72
C GLY A 172 8.26 -23.23 7.92
N GLY A 173 7.23 -22.49 8.36
CA GLY A 173 7.28 -21.62 9.54
C GLY A 173 7.96 -20.25 9.35
N ALA A 174 8.38 -19.91 8.13
CA ALA A 174 8.91 -18.60 7.77
C ALA A 174 8.47 -18.19 6.37
N ARG A 175 8.42 -16.89 6.13
CA ARG A 175 8.03 -16.36 4.81
C ARG A 175 9.20 -16.13 3.89
N ARG A 176 9.06 -16.60 2.64
CA ARG A 176 10.10 -16.53 1.61
C ARG A 176 9.65 -15.69 0.44
N ILE A 177 10.61 -15.08 -0.24
CA ILE A 177 10.40 -14.55 -1.58
C ILE A 177 10.77 -15.63 -2.59
N LEU A 178 9.81 -16.02 -3.41
CA LEU A 178 9.99 -16.96 -4.52
C LEU A 178 9.82 -16.24 -5.85
N ALA A 179 10.31 -16.85 -6.92
CA ALA A 179 10.20 -16.36 -8.29
C ALA A 179 9.90 -17.49 -9.27
N ALA A 180 9.17 -17.17 -10.34
CA ALA A 180 9.05 -18.00 -11.52
C ALA A 180 8.82 -17.11 -12.73
N SER A 181 9.09 -17.61 -13.93
CA SER A 181 8.85 -16.90 -15.17
C SER A 181 7.77 -17.58 -16.02
N VAL A 182 7.11 -16.80 -16.86
CA VAL A 182 6.15 -17.25 -17.86
C VAL A 182 6.64 -16.83 -19.24
N ALA A 183 6.93 -17.81 -20.09
CA ALA A 183 7.37 -17.59 -21.47
C ALA A 183 6.69 -18.60 -22.41
N GLY A 184 6.12 -18.11 -23.52
CA GLY A 184 5.45 -18.98 -24.50
C GLY A 184 4.33 -19.85 -23.91
N GLY A 185 3.63 -19.35 -22.88
CA GLY A 185 2.57 -20.08 -22.18
C GLY A 185 3.05 -21.20 -21.23
N ARG A 186 4.35 -21.25 -20.92
CA ARG A 186 4.96 -22.19 -19.98
C ARG A 186 5.46 -21.46 -18.75
N VAL A 187 5.25 -22.07 -17.58
CA VAL A 187 5.76 -21.59 -16.29
C VAL A 187 7.09 -22.30 -16.00
N SER A 188 8.11 -21.56 -15.57
CA SER A 188 9.38 -22.12 -15.11
C SER A 188 9.21 -22.84 -13.76
N PRO A 189 10.18 -23.67 -13.34
CA PRO A 189 10.28 -24.06 -11.93
C PRO A 189 10.39 -22.84 -11.01
N GLU A 190 9.95 -23.00 -9.76
CA GLU A 190 10.11 -22.00 -8.71
C GLU A 190 11.59 -21.85 -8.32
N GLU A 191 12.05 -20.62 -8.18
CA GLU A 191 13.37 -20.23 -7.70
C GLU A 191 13.23 -19.50 -6.35
N THR A 192 14.00 -19.89 -5.34
CA THR A 192 14.04 -19.17 -4.06
C THR A 192 14.91 -17.92 -4.18
N VAL A 193 14.29 -16.75 -4.02
CA VAL A 193 14.98 -15.46 -4.05
C VAL A 193 15.55 -15.10 -2.70
N SER A 194 14.82 -15.34 -1.60
CA SER A 194 15.28 -14.97 -0.27
C SER A 194 16.02 -16.07 0.49
N GLU A 195 17.03 -15.71 1.27
CA GLU A 195 17.78 -16.56 2.19
C GLU A 195 16.87 -17.13 3.29
N ALA A 196 17.38 -18.15 3.98
CA ALA A 196 16.70 -18.86 5.04
C ALA A 196 16.82 -18.17 6.40
N GLY A 197 15.87 -18.47 7.30
CA GLY A 197 15.88 -17.99 8.68
C GLY A 197 14.69 -17.08 8.95
N ASP A 198 14.78 -15.82 8.53
CA ASP A 198 13.79 -14.79 8.84
C ASP A 198 12.68 -14.70 7.80
N SER A 199 11.54 -14.13 8.20
CA SER A 199 10.41 -13.85 7.32
C SER A 199 10.69 -12.65 6.39
N ASN A 200 10.31 -12.80 5.13
CA ASN A 200 10.52 -11.83 4.06
C ASN A 200 9.17 -11.45 3.43
N TYR A 201 8.98 -10.16 3.16
CA TYR A 201 7.65 -9.60 2.86
C TYR A 201 7.68 -8.58 1.73
N GLY A 202 6.52 -8.41 1.07
CA GLY A 202 6.26 -7.29 0.15
C GLY A 202 7.29 -7.16 -0.98
N PRO A 203 7.46 -8.19 -1.84
CA PRO A 203 8.46 -8.13 -2.89
C PRO A 203 8.11 -7.09 -3.96
N SER A 204 9.14 -6.50 -4.53
CA SER A 204 9.10 -5.64 -5.71
C SER A 204 10.13 -6.12 -6.70
N ILE A 205 9.80 -6.05 -8.00
CA ILE A 205 10.68 -6.47 -9.09
C ILE A 205 10.80 -5.36 -10.13
N ALA A 206 12.00 -5.19 -10.68
CA ALA A 206 12.22 -4.40 -11.88
C ALA A 206 13.20 -5.10 -12.81
N ILE A 207 13.01 -4.92 -14.11
CA ILE A 207 13.94 -5.37 -15.15
C ILE A 207 14.39 -4.12 -15.92
N ASP A 208 15.70 -3.93 -16.02
CA ASP A 208 16.29 -2.79 -16.71
C ASP A 208 16.25 -2.95 -18.24
N SER A 209 16.64 -1.90 -18.99
CA SER A 209 16.63 -1.95 -20.45
C SER A 209 17.56 -3.01 -21.06
N SER A 210 18.51 -3.53 -20.27
CA SER A 210 19.45 -4.57 -20.66
C SER A 210 18.98 -6.00 -20.33
N GLY A 211 17.84 -6.12 -19.64
CA GLY A 211 17.28 -7.38 -19.17
C GLY A 211 17.81 -7.82 -17.80
N ALA A 212 18.55 -6.98 -17.08
CA ALA A 212 18.99 -7.31 -15.72
C ALA A 212 17.81 -7.20 -14.75
N LEU A 213 17.57 -8.27 -13.99
CA LEU A 213 16.44 -8.38 -13.07
C LEU A 213 16.92 -8.10 -11.65
N ALA A 214 16.15 -7.28 -10.92
CA ALA A 214 16.36 -7.01 -9.51
C ALA A 214 15.06 -7.23 -8.72
N VAL A 215 15.18 -7.84 -7.54
CA VAL A 215 14.08 -8.06 -6.59
C VAL A 215 14.45 -7.43 -5.27
N ALA A 216 13.56 -6.62 -4.70
CA ALA A 216 13.70 -6.04 -3.36
C ALA A 216 12.52 -6.44 -2.48
N TRP A 217 12.74 -6.54 -1.17
CA TRP A 217 11.72 -6.89 -0.17
C TRP A 217 12.16 -6.36 1.19
N HIS A 218 11.27 -6.39 2.19
CA HIS A 218 11.66 -6.11 3.57
C HIS A 218 11.71 -7.39 4.41
N ARG A 219 12.63 -7.43 5.37
CA ARG A 219 12.85 -8.55 6.29
C ARG A 219 12.95 -8.01 7.71
N PHE A 220 12.39 -8.73 8.67
CA PHE A 220 12.69 -8.49 10.08
C PHE A 220 13.90 -9.33 10.51
N ALA A 221 15.08 -8.72 10.64
CA ALA A 221 16.31 -9.37 11.08
C ALA A 221 17.10 -8.43 11.99
N ASP A 222 17.91 -8.98 12.91
CA ASP A 222 18.70 -8.19 13.85
C ASP A 222 17.89 -7.14 14.65
N ASN A 223 16.62 -7.46 14.93
CA ASN A 223 15.62 -6.59 15.56
C ASN A 223 15.24 -5.34 14.77
N ASN A 224 15.43 -5.34 13.44
CA ASN A 224 15.10 -4.22 12.58
C ASN A 224 14.37 -4.67 11.31
N TYR A 225 13.55 -3.79 10.74
CA TYR A 225 12.98 -3.99 9.41
C TYR A 225 13.80 -3.22 8.39
N ASP A 226 14.52 -3.95 7.53
CA ASP A 226 15.36 -3.37 6.49
C ASP A 226 14.94 -3.84 5.11
N ILE A 227 15.31 -3.05 4.09
CA ILE A 227 15.18 -3.45 2.69
C ILE A 227 16.38 -4.30 2.28
N TYR A 228 16.09 -5.42 1.63
CA TYR A 228 17.06 -6.30 1.00
C TYR A 228 16.85 -6.29 -0.51
N LEU A 229 17.92 -6.61 -1.25
CA LEU A 229 17.95 -6.67 -2.70
C LEU A 229 18.70 -7.92 -3.15
N ARG A 230 18.19 -8.56 -4.19
CA ARG A 230 18.92 -9.58 -4.94
C ARG A 230 18.77 -9.36 -6.42
N ARG A 231 19.88 -9.47 -7.14
CA ARG A 231 19.92 -9.34 -8.61
C ARG A 231 20.10 -10.70 -9.24
N ARG A 232 19.53 -10.87 -10.42
CA ARG A 232 19.75 -12.03 -11.27
C ARG A 232 20.65 -11.63 -12.42
N THR A 233 21.76 -12.35 -12.55
CA THR A 233 22.73 -12.14 -13.62
C THR A 233 22.15 -12.59 -14.96
N ARG A 234 22.71 -12.06 -16.07
CA ARG A 234 22.26 -12.41 -17.43
C ARG A 234 22.41 -13.90 -17.78
N ASN A 235 23.30 -14.63 -17.09
CA ASN A 235 23.49 -16.08 -17.28
C ASN A 235 22.53 -16.94 -16.43
N GLY A 236 21.65 -16.32 -15.63
CA GLY A 236 20.58 -17.03 -14.95
C GLY A 236 20.76 -17.26 -13.45
N SER A 237 21.87 -16.84 -12.84
CA SER A 237 22.11 -17.06 -11.41
C SER A 237 21.70 -15.86 -10.56
N TRP A 238 21.25 -16.14 -9.33
CA TRP A 238 21.07 -15.09 -8.32
C TRP A 238 22.41 -14.70 -7.69
N GLU A 239 22.69 -13.40 -7.65
CA GLU A 239 23.80 -12.84 -6.88
C GLU A 239 23.56 -13.02 -5.36
N PRO A 240 24.58 -12.84 -4.51
CA PRO A 240 24.36 -12.79 -3.06
C PRO A 240 23.35 -11.71 -2.66
N GLU A 241 22.64 -11.92 -1.56
CA GLU A 241 21.76 -10.91 -1.01
C GLU A 241 22.53 -9.68 -0.55
N ARG A 242 21.94 -8.51 -0.78
CA ARG A 242 22.47 -7.24 -0.32
C ARG A 242 21.43 -6.52 0.53
N ARG A 243 21.75 -6.29 1.80
CA ARG A 243 21.02 -5.38 2.68
C ARG A 243 21.24 -3.93 2.22
N LEU A 244 20.17 -3.22 1.89
CA LEU A 244 20.19 -1.85 1.38
C LEU A 244 20.05 -0.81 2.48
N THR A 245 19.28 -1.10 3.52
CA THR A 245 19.06 -0.18 4.64
C THR A 245 19.49 -0.77 5.98
N ARG A 246 19.79 0.11 6.94
CA ARG A 246 20.23 -0.20 8.31
C ARG A 246 19.65 0.76 9.35
N ALA A 247 18.80 1.69 8.92
CA ALA A 247 18.24 2.70 9.79
C ALA A 247 17.36 2.05 10.86
N PRO A 248 17.48 2.40 12.15
CA PRO A 248 16.56 1.89 13.16
C PRO A 248 15.13 2.30 12.79
N GLY A 249 14.21 1.34 12.72
CA GLY A 249 12.80 1.60 12.41
C GLY A 249 12.17 0.53 11.54
N LEU A 250 11.19 0.97 10.74
CA LEU A 250 10.50 0.13 9.77
C LEU A 250 10.71 0.63 8.36
N ASP A 251 11.66 0.04 7.63
CA ASP A 251 11.75 0.21 6.18
C ASP A 251 10.98 -0.89 5.47
N ARG A 252 9.99 -0.49 4.67
CA ARG A 252 9.05 -1.41 4.02
C ARG A 252 8.48 -0.82 2.73
N HIS A 253 7.58 -1.58 2.08
CA HIS A 253 6.84 -1.12 0.90
C HIS A 253 7.72 -0.72 -0.28
N ALA A 254 8.86 -1.40 -0.46
CA ALA A 254 9.76 -1.17 -1.57
C ALA A 254 9.01 -1.17 -2.93
N PHE A 255 9.40 -0.24 -3.79
CA PHE A 255 8.93 -0.10 -5.15
C PHE A 255 10.14 0.18 -6.04
N LEU A 256 10.56 -0.84 -6.79
CA LEU A 256 11.64 -0.76 -7.76
C LEU A 256 11.13 -0.22 -9.09
N PHE A 257 11.93 0.64 -9.72
CA PHE A 257 11.67 1.18 -11.05
C PHE A 257 13.00 1.52 -11.72
N THR A 258 12.99 1.72 -13.05
CA THR A 258 14.22 1.88 -13.83
C THR A 258 14.20 3.12 -14.72
N ARG A 259 15.39 3.61 -15.05
CA ARG A 259 15.64 4.59 -16.11
C ARG A 259 16.79 4.09 -16.98
N GLY A 260 16.47 3.43 -18.07
CA GLY A 260 17.48 2.69 -18.85
C GLY A 260 18.05 1.54 -18.00
N GLU A 261 19.36 1.57 -17.75
CA GLU A 261 20.09 0.62 -16.89
C GLU A 261 20.18 1.07 -15.42
N GLU A 262 19.73 2.29 -15.10
CA GLU A 262 19.69 2.76 -13.71
C GLU A 262 18.55 2.08 -12.96
N LEU A 263 18.86 1.54 -11.78
CA LEU A 263 17.88 0.96 -10.87
C LEU A 263 17.59 1.94 -9.73
N TRP A 264 16.31 2.24 -9.53
CA TRP A 264 15.81 3.14 -8.49
C TRP A 264 14.86 2.41 -7.55
N ILE A 265 14.72 2.95 -6.35
CA ILE A 265 13.78 2.47 -5.33
C ILE A 265 13.04 3.65 -4.69
N ALA A 266 11.74 3.46 -4.48
CA ALA A 266 10.97 4.22 -3.51
C ALA A 266 10.54 3.29 -2.38
N TYR A 267 10.62 3.71 -1.13
CA TYR A 267 10.19 2.90 0.01
C TYR A 267 9.65 3.79 1.14
N GLU A 268 8.90 3.18 2.04
CA GLU A 268 8.39 3.83 3.24
C GLU A 268 9.34 3.57 4.41
N ASN A 269 9.76 4.64 5.10
CA ASN A 269 10.36 4.57 6.42
C ASN A 269 9.30 4.98 7.44
N ALA A 270 9.06 4.12 8.43
CA ALA A 270 8.08 4.35 9.49
C ALA A 270 8.69 4.13 10.87
N GLN A 271 8.08 4.76 11.88
CA GLN A 271 8.49 4.67 13.28
C GLN A 271 7.31 4.39 14.18
N MET A 272 7.55 3.57 15.20
CA MET A 272 6.66 3.37 16.34
C MET A 272 7.17 4.18 17.52
N GLU A 273 6.27 4.87 18.21
CA GLU A 273 6.63 5.53 19.47
C GLU A 273 6.62 4.51 20.61
N ARG A 274 7.69 4.48 21.40
CA ARG A 274 7.80 3.61 22.59
C ARG A 274 7.55 2.14 22.22
N TYR A 275 6.63 1.50 22.91
CA TYR A 275 6.20 0.11 22.65
C TYR A 275 4.74 0.03 22.19
N PHE A 276 4.24 1.05 21.49
CA PHE A 276 2.91 1.02 20.87
C PHE A 276 2.94 0.22 19.55
N THR A 277 3.19 -1.08 19.66
CA THR A 277 3.18 -2.00 18.51
C THR A 277 1.81 -1.98 17.81
N GLY A 278 1.79 -1.91 16.48
CA GLY A 278 0.58 -1.68 15.69
C GLY A 278 0.28 -0.21 15.35
N ARG A 279 1.01 0.75 15.94
CA ARG A 279 0.84 2.19 15.68
C ARG A 279 2.12 2.83 15.17
N THR A 280 2.08 3.34 13.95
CA THR A 280 3.18 4.09 13.34
C THR A 280 2.82 5.58 13.28
N SER A 281 3.38 6.38 14.18
CA SER A 281 3.05 7.81 14.29
C SER A 281 3.79 8.69 13.29
N ARG A 282 4.89 8.19 12.71
CA ARG A 282 5.66 8.84 11.66
C ARG A 282 5.87 7.88 10.50
N ARG A 283 5.60 8.38 9.29
CA ARG A 283 5.80 7.69 8.02
C ARG A 283 6.35 8.69 7.01
N ARG A 284 7.34 8.29 6.22
CA ARG A 284 7.92 9.11 5.15
C ARG A 284 8.30 8.25 3.97
N ALA A 285 8.24 8.80 2.77
CA ALA A 285 8.68 8.14 1.57
C ALA A 285 10.10 8.60 1.21
N ILE A 286 10.97 7.64 0.92
CA ILE A 286 12.36 7.87 0.50
C ILE A 286 12.48 7.38 -0.94
N VAL A 287 13.15 8.16 -1.79
CA VAL A 287 13.49 7.78 -3.16
C VAL A 287 15.00 7.85 -3.34
N ALA A 288 15.58 6.78 -3.89
CA ALA A 288 17.01 6.66 -4.09
C ALA A 288 17.36 5.86 -5.35
N GLU A 289 18.51 6.16 -5.94
CA GLU A 289 19.19 5.30 -6.89
C GLU A 289 19.90 4.16 -6.12
N ILE A 290 19.85 2.95 -6.66
CA ILE A 290 20.58 1.79 -6.15
C ILE A 290 21.88 1.63 -6.94
N SER A 291 22.96 2.21 -6.40
CA SER A 291 24.30 2.07 -6.98
C SER A 291 25.11 0.96 -6.32
N ARG A 292 26.34 0.75 -6.79
CA ARG A 292 27.29 -0.20 -6.16
C ARG A 292 27.72 0.22 -4.76
N ARG A 293 27.61 1.51 -4.41
CA ARG A 293 28.07 2.06 -3.13
C ARG A 293 27.02 2.00 -2.02
N GLY A 294 25.75 1.91 -2.38
CA GLY A 294 24.67 2.08 -1.43
C GLY A 294 23.40 2.55 -2.11
N LEU A 295 22.53 3.16 -1.31
CA LEU A 295 21.46 4.03 -1.76
C LEU A 295 22.03 5.44 -1.93
N GLU A 296 21.73 6.08 -3.05
CA GLU A 296 22.10 7.48 -3.32
C GLU A 296 20.81 8.28 -3.56
N SER A 297 20.58 9.34 -2.78
CA SER A 297 19.35 10.14 -2.83
C SER A 297 19.65 11.61 -3.12
N PHE A 298 18.61 12.40 -3.38
CA PHE A 298 18.74 13.83 -3.61
C PHE A 298 19.26 14.53 -2.34
N PRO A 299 20.12 15.56 -2.41
CA PRO A 299 20.65 16.24 -1.23
C PRO A 299 19.58 16.78 -0.26
N GLU A 300 18.38 17.06 -0.77
CA GLU A 300 17.21 17.48 0.02
C GLU A 300 16.59 16.35 0.87
N HIS A 301 17.08 15.10 0.79
CA HIS A 301 16.54 13.96 1.56
C HIS A 301 16.58 14.15 3.08
N ARG A 302 17.40 15.09 3.58
CA ARG A 302 17.54 15.40 5.01
C ARG A 302 16.66 16.57 5.48
N SER A 303 15.92 17.20 4.56
CA SER A 303 15.04 18.32 4.86
C SER A 303 13.57 17.87 4.84
N SER A 304 12.66 18.73 5.33
CA SER A 304 11.21 18.55 5.27
C SER A 304 10.65 18.66 3.85
N ALA A 305 11.29 17.96 2.89
CA ALA A 305 10.92 17.91 1.50
C ALA A 305 9.60 17.14 1.30
N HIS A 306 9.14 17.10 0.06
CA HIS A 306 7.78 16.79 -0.36
C HIS A 306 7.22 15.41 0.05
N LEU A 307 8.09 14.55 0.59
CA LEU A 307 7.83 13.17 0.98
C LEU A 307 8.16 12.89 2.47
N TRP A 308 8.51 13.92 3.24
CA TRP A 308 9.01 13.76 4.61
C TRP A 308 7.91 13.62 5.67
N GLU A 309 6.75 14.23 5.47
CA GLU A 309 5.66 14.22 6.44
C GLU A 309 4.47 13.41 5.95
N ARG A 310 4.31 12.20 6.53
CA ARG A 310 3.16 11.31 6.31
C ARG A 310 2.93 11.02 4.82
N ALA A 311 4.02 10.71 4.11
CA ALA A 311 3.98 10.21 2.75
C ALA A 311 4.14 8.70 2.78
N GLU A 312 3.16 7.99 2.24
CA GLU A 312 2.97 6.56 2.43
C GLU A 312 2.76 5.86 1.09
N ALA A 313 3.09 4.56 1.04
CA ALA A 313 2.89 3.72 -0.14
C ALA A 313 3.32 4.38 -1.49
N PRO A 314 4.58 4.82 -1.64
CA PRO A 314 5.02 5.54 -2.83
C PRO A 314 5.07 4.63 -4.07
N VAL A 315 4.71 5.20 -5.22
CA VAL A 315 4.99 4.66 -6.56
C VAL A 315 5.61 5.76 -7.41
N ALA A 316 6.51 5.38 -8.31
CA ALA A 316 7.30 6.36 -9.04
C ALA A 316 7.55 5.96 -10.50
N GLY A 317 7.89 6.95 -11.32
CA GLY A 317 8.29 6.74 -12.70
C GLY A 317 8.95 7.98 -13.29
N PHE A 318 9.65 7.80 -14.40
CA PHE A 318 10.30 8.88 -15.12
C PHE A 318 9.48 9.30 -16.34
N ASP A 319 9.41 10.61 -16.59
CA ASP A 319 8.85 11.10 -17.85
C ASP A 319 9.89 11.16 -18.97
N GLY A 320 9.43 11.48 -20.19
CA GLY A 320 10.30 11.55 -21.36
C GLY A 320 11.36 12.66 -21.33
N GLU A 321 11.24 13.64 -20.41
CA GLU A 321 12.29 14.65 -20.19
C GLU A 321 13.33 14.16 -19.16
N GLY A 322 13.01 13.13 -18.38
CA GLY A 322 13.88 12.60 -17.32
C GLY A 322 13.52 13.08 -15.91
N ARG A 323 12.38 13.77 -15.73
CA ARG A 323 11.88 14.15 -14.40
C ARG A 323 11.32 12.93 -13.70
N LEU A 324 11.59 12.81 -12.41
CA LEU A 324 10.98 11.81 -11.55
C LEU A 324 9.58 12.28 -11.14
N TRP A 325 8.59 11.41 -11.19
CA TRP A 325 7.24 11.63 -10.68
C TRP A 325 6.94 10.60 -9.60
N VAL A 326 6.36 11.04 -8.49
CA VAL A 326 6.03 10.18 -7.34
C VAL A 326 4.58 10.43 -6.94
N ALA A 327 3.76 9.39 -7.03
CA ALA A 327 2.44 9.37 -6.43
C ALA A 327 2.51 8.64 -5.08
N TYR A 328 1.81 9.16 -4.08
CA TYR A 328 1.87 8.65 -2.71
C TYR A 328 0.58 8.99 -1.97
N LEU A 329 0.34 8.31 -0.85
CA LEU A 329 -0.78 8.59 0.04
C LEU A 329 -0.37 9.61 1.10
N LYS A 330 -1.30 10.51 1.41
CA LYS A 330 -1.20 11.44 2.54
C LYS A 330 -2.44 11.28 3.43
N PRO A 331 -2.29 10.95 4.72
CA PRO A 331 -3.42 10.77 5.62
C PRO A 331 -4.11 12.10 5.96
N ARG A 332 -5.44 12.07 6.01
CA ARG A 332 -6.28 13.17 6.49
C ARG A 332 -6.40 13.11 8.00
N LEU A 333 -5.72 14.01 8.67
CA LEU A 333 -5.70 13.98 10.13
C LEU A 333 -6.99 14.49 10.75
N PRO A 334 -7.41 13.92 11.90
CA PRO A 334 -6.69 12.87 12.65
C PRO A 334 -7.02 11.41 12.25
N ARG A 335 -7.94 11.17 11.28
CA ARG A 335 -8.55 9.84 11.01
C ARG A 335 -9.37 9.72 9.71
N GLY A 336 -9.38 10.74 8.86
CA GLY A 336 -10.27 10.89 7.71
C GLY A 336 -9.94 10.03 6.48
N GLY A 337 -9.06 9.04 6.61
CA GLY A 337 -8.57 8.22 5.50
C GLY A 337 -7.38 8.89 4.79
N TRP A 338 -7.18 8.59 3.50
CA TRP A 338 -6.01 9.01 2.75
C TRP A 338 -6.36 9.74 1.45
N GLU A 339 -5.57 10.73 1.09
CA GLU A 339 -5.59 11.42 -0.20
C GLU A 339 -4.42 10.95 -1.06
N VAL A 340 -4.64 10.83 -2.37
CA VAL A 340 -3.53 10.63 -3.31
C VAL A 340 -2.92 11.98 -3.64
N HIS A 341 -1.61 12.10 -3.47
CA HIS A 341 -0.81 13.26 -3.86
C HIS A 341 0.14 12.89 -5.00
N LEU A 342 0.55 13.91 -5.75
CA LEU A 342 1.57 13.79 -6.80
C LEU A 342 2.63 14.88 -6.60
N ALA A 343 3.88 14.46 -6.68
CA ALA A 343 5.05 15.33 -6.69
C ALA A 343 5.97 14.95 -7.86
N ALA A 344 6.81 15.89 -8.27
CA ALA A 344 7.85 15.66 -9.26
C ALA A 344 9.21 16.16 -8.75
N HIS A 345 10.30 15.57 -9.20
CA HIS A 345 11.65 16.06 -8.97
C HIS A 345 12.33 16.25 -10.33
N ASN A 346 12.82 17.46 -10.61
CA ASN A 346 13.44 17.75 -11.91
C ASN A 346 14.94 17.46 -11.96
N GLY A 347 15.56 17.08 -10.84
CA GLY A 347 16.98 16.80 -10.73
C GLY A 347 17.73 17.77 -9.83
N GLU A 348 17.16 18.95 -9.59
CA GLU A 348 17.68 19.94 -8.66
C GLU A 348 16.78 20.07 -7.43
N LYS A 349 15.45 20.08 -7.61
CA LYS A 349 14.48 20.29 -6.55
C LYS A 349 13.17 19.53 -6.76
N TRP A 350 12.44 19.35 -5.67
CA TRP A 350 11.05 18.91 -5.72
C TRP A 350 10.11 20.02 -6.26
N ILE A 351 9.02 19.57 -6.88
CA ILE A 351 7.98 20.37 -7.51
C ILE A 351 6.63 19.74 -7.11
N GLY A 352 5.66 20.54 -6.67
CA GLY A 352 4.31 20.05 -6.37
C GLY A 352 4.07 19.65 -4.92
N GLN A 353 3.51 18.46 -4.67
CA GLN A 353 2.68 18.03 -3.51
C GLN A 353 1.17 18.30 -3.67
N THR A 354 0.68 18.33 -4.90
CA THR A 354 -0.74 18.64 -5.11
C THR A 354 -1.58 17.38 -4.89
N PRO A 355 -2.70 17.48 -4.14
CA PRO A 355 -3.68 16.39 -4.11
C PRO A 355 -4.17 16.14 -5.53
N VAL A 356 -4.13 14.87 -5.96
CA VAL A 356 -4.65 14.44 -7.25
C VAL A 356 -6.17 14.58 -7.27
N SER A 357 -6.81 14.37 -6.13
CA SER A 357 -8.26 14.51 -5.93
C SER A 357 -8.54 14.97 -4.51
N ARG A 358 -9.66 15.68 -4.31
CA ARG A 358 -10.20 15.99 -2.97
C ARG A 358 -11.05 14.86 -2.40
N ARG A 359 -11.14 13.71 -3.07
CA ARG A 359 -11.81 12.52 -2.53
C ARG A 359 -10.80 11.70 -1.74
N LYS A 360 -11.19 11.23 -0.57
CA LYS A 360 -10.38 10.31 0.23
C LYS A 360 -10.68 8.86 -0.12
N GLY A 361 -9.73 8.00 0.20
CA GLY A 361 -9.84 6.56 0.16
C GLY A 361 -9.31 5.90 1.43
N MET A 362 -9.11 4.60 1.34
CA MET A 362 -8.43 3.74 2.32
C MET A 362 -6.90 3.76 2.10
N ASP A 363 -6.16 3.08 2.98
CA ASP A 363 -4.72 2.88 2.84
C ASP A 363 -4.42 1.91 1.68
N ARG A 364 -4.50 2.44 0.46
CA ARG A 364 -4.39 1.69 -0.79
C ARG A 364 -3.44 2.40 -1.72
N ARG A 365 -2.26 1.79 -1.93
CA ARG A 365 -1.23 2.29 -2.84
C ARG A 365 -1.84 2.71 -4.18
N PRO A 366 -1.66 3.96 -4.63
CA PRO A 366 -2.13 4.37 -5.95
C PRO A 366 -1.32 3.67 -7.04
N ALA A 367 -1.92 3.43 -8.20
CA ALA A 367 -1.20 3.02 -9.39
C ALA A 367 -0.77 4.25 -10.19
N LEU A 368 0.43 4.21 -10.77
CA LEU A 368 1.01 5.29 -11.58
C LEU A 368 1.65 4.71 -12.83
N VAL A 369 1.33 5.28 -13.99
CA VAL A 369 2.07 5.09 -15.24
C VAL A 369 2.54 6.44 -15.72
N VAL A 370 3.83 6.58 -15.97
CA VAL A 370 4.44 7.78 -16.54
C VAL A 370 4.92 7.43 -17.94
N GLY A 371 4.37 8.08 -18.97
CA GLY A 371 4.61 7.70 -20.36
C GLY A 371 4.38 8.84 -21.35
N GLY A 372 5.38 9.11 -22.19
CA GLY A 372 5.34 10.20 -23.16
C GLY A 372 5.13 11.55 -22.48
N ARG A 373 4.01 12.22 -22.79
CA ARG A 373 3.63 13.55 -22.30
C ARG A 373 2.60 13.49 -21.15
N ARG A 374 2.26 12.29 -20.66
CA ARG A 374 1.18 12.08 -19.68
C ARG A 374 1.63 11.21 -18.51
N ALA A 375 1.05 11.48 -17.34
CA ALA A 375 0.96 10.47 -16.29
C ALA A 375 -0.51 10.07 -16.10
N PHE A 376 -0.74 8.79 -15.89
CA PHE A 376 -2.03 8.22 -15.58
C PHE A 376 -1.99 7.61 -14.19
N LEU A 377 -3.03 7.84 -13.41
CA LEU A 377 -3.18 7.25 -12.09
C LEU A 377 -4.50 6.49 -11.98
N ALA A 378 -4.50 5.42 -11.20
CA ALA A 378 -5.71 4.76 -10.75
C ALA A 378 -5.66 4.64 -9.22
N PHE A 379 -6.74 5.04 -8.55
CA PHE A 379 -6.79 5.03 -7.09
C PHE A 379 -8.22 4.85 -6.57
N GLN A 380 -8.32 4.28 -5.38
CA GLN A 380 -9.60 4.02 -4.72
C GLN A 380 -10.06 5.27 -3.95
N ALA A 381 -11.36 5.51 -3.96
CA ALA A 381 -12.02 6.49 -3.11
C ALA A 381 -13.33 5.93 -2.56
N ASP A 382 -13.72 6.33 -1.36
CA ASP A 382 -14.94 5.86 -0.67
C ASP A 382 -15.62 6.98 0.12
N ASP A 383 -16.78 6.65 0.65
CA ASP A 383 -17.59 7.48 1.54
C ASP A 383 -17.72 6.87 2.97
N LEU A 384 -16.76 6.03 3.40
CA LEU A 384 -16.70 5.58 4.79
C LEU A 384 -16.57 6.81 5.73
N PRO A 385 -17.14 6.78 6.93
CA PRO A 385 -17.04 7.90 7.86
C PRO A 385 -15.61 8.34 8.17
N GLU A 386 -15.38 9.65 8.24
CA GLU A 386 -14.08 10.23 8.59
C GLU A 386 -13.91 10.41 10.10
N THR A 387 -15.01 10.54 10.84
CA THR A 387 -15.00 10.80 12.29
C THR A 387 -16.06 9.99 13.04
N TRP A 388 -15.85 9.81 14.34
CA TRP A 388 -16.82 9.21 15.25
C TRP A 388 -18.20 9.87 15.20
N THR A 389 -18.25 11.18 14.98
CA THR A 389 -19.51 11.95 14.94
C THR A 389 -20.29 11.75 13.65
N GLN A 390 -19.65 11.16 12.63
CA GLN A 390 -20.25 10.75 11.37
C GLN A 390 -20.56 9.25 11.35
N ASP A 391 -20.16 8.49 12.38
CA ASP A 391 -20.45 7.06 12.51
C ASP A 391 -21.92 6.87 12.86
N ASP A 392 -22.75 6.92 11.82
CA ASP A 392 -24.08 6.32 11.79
C ASP A 392 -23.91 4.90 11.22
N PRO A 393 -24.16 3.83 11.99
CA PRO A 393 -24.08 2.45 11.52
C PRO A 393 -24.88 2.19 10.23
N ALA A 394 -26.01 2.90 10.04
CA ALA A 394 -26.79 2.80 8.82
C ALA A 394 -26.01 3.41 7.64
N ALA A 395 -25.38 4.58 7.83
CA ALA A 395 -24.52 5.21 6.82
C ALA A 395 -23.28 4.36 6.52
N THR A 396 -22.59 3.83 7.52
CA THR A 396 -21.43 2.95 7.34
C THR A 396 -21.80 1.72 6.53
N SER A 397 -22.88 1.00 6.89
CA SER A 397 -23.32 -0.19 6.16
C SER A 397 -23.69 0.09 4.69
N GLN A 398 -24.05 1.33 4.39
CA GLN A 398 -24.36 1.81 3.05
C GLN A 398 -23.18 2.43 2.31
N ALA A 399 -22.02 2.55 2.95
CA ALA A 399 -20.82 3.08 2.32
C ALA A 399 -20.44 2.26 1.09
N ARG A 400 -19.85 2.93 0.11
CA ARG A 400 -19.42 2.42 -1.17
C ARG A 400 -18.04 2.97 -1.50
N SER A 401 -17.35 2.28 -2.40
CA SER A 401 -16.15 2.83 -3.02
C SER A 401 -16.25 2.81 -4.54
N ARG A 402 -15.29 3.48 -5.17
CA ARG A 402 -15.10 3.49 -6.61
C ARG A 402 -13.62 3.65 -6.94
N ILE A 403 -13.23 3.22 -8.14
CA ILE A 403 -11.93 3.56 -8.71
C ILE A 403 -12.05 4.87 -9.47
N LEU A 404 -11.09 5.78 -9.25
CA LEU A 404 -10.92 7.01 -9.99
C LEU A 404 -9.70 6.89 -10.90
N LEU A 405 -9.84 7.38 -12.13
CA LEU A 405 -8.74 7.54 -13.07
C LEU A 405 -8.37 9.01 -13.14
N ALA A 406 -7.07 9.29 -13.09
CA ALA A 406 -6.53 10.63 -13.31
C ALA A 406 -5.57 10.66 -14.49
N ALA A 407 -5.64 11.73 -15.28
CA ALA A 407 -4.65 12.05 -16.31
C ALA A 407 -4.00 13.41 -16.01
N VAL A 408 -2.68 13.45 -16.09
CA VAL A 408 -1.87 14.64 -15.81
C VAL A 408 -1.08 15.02 -17.07
N ASP A 409 -1.14 16.29 -17.45
CA ASP A 409 -0.33 16.87 -18.54
C ASP A 409 1.09 17.17 -18.05
N LEU A 410 2.07 16.36 -18.42
CA LEU A 410 3.42 16.52 -17.88
C LEU A 410 4.15 17.70 -18.53
N ASP A 411 3.76 18.16 -19.71
CA ASP A 411 4.42 19.31 -20.34
C ASP A 411 4.15 20.62 -19.62
N ARG A 412 3.07 20.66 -18.84
CA ARG A 412 2.70 21.81 -18.01
C ARG A 412 3.47 21.88 -16.70
N ALA A 413 4.32 20.90 -16.38
CA ALA A 413 5.17 21.02 -15.22
C ALA A 413 6.14 22.20 -15.37
N PRO A 414 6.34 22.99 -14.30
CA PRO A 414 6.89 24.34 -14.38
C PRO A 414 8.40 24.39 -14.55
N ALA A 415 9.10 23.27 -14.33
CA ALA A 415 10.54 23.17 -14.54
C ALA A 415 10.89 21.97 -15.43
N LYS A 416 11.93 22.17 -16.24
CA LYS A 416 12.53 21.16 -17.10
C LYS A 416 13.45 20.24 -16.29
N ALA A 417 13.62 19.03 -16.79
CA ALA A 417 14.60 18.10 -16.26
C ALA A 417 16.02 18.69 -16.37
N VAL A 418 16.82 18.44 -15.35
CA VAL A 418 18.27 18.61 -15.35
C VAL A 418 18.91 17.31 -14.86
N PRO A 419 20.20 17.06 -15.16
CA PRO A 419 20.89 15.88 -14.66
C PRO A 419 20.76 15.77 -13.14
N PHE A 420 20.48 14.56 -12.67
CA PHE A 420 20.28 14.33 -11.26
C PHE A 420 21.59 14.48 -10.50
N ARG A 421 21.54 15.22 -9.41
CA ARG A 421 22.58 15.20 -8.39
C ARG A 421 22.09 14.32 -7.25
N VAL A 422 22.75 13.18 -7.07
CA VAL A 422 22.54 12.29 -5.92
C VAL A 422 23.79 12.25 -5.05
N GLU A 423 23.59 11.93 -3.78
CA GLU A 423 24.65 11.71 -2.79
C GLU A 423 24.30 10.50 -1.92
N PRO A 424 25.27 9.86 -1.25
CA PRO A 424 24.99 8.75 -0.34
C PRO A 424 23.86 9.11 0.63
N LEU A 425 22.83 8.26 0.66
CA LEU A 425 21.67 8.45 1.52
C LEU A 425 22.12 8.44 2.99
N GLY A 426 21.84 9.54 3.70
CA GLY A 426 21.90 9.57 5.16
C GLY A 426 20.67 8.91 5.74
N GLU A 427 20.86 7.76 6.38
CA GLU A 427 19.76 7.04 7.03
C GLU A 427 19.27 7.76 8.30
N PRO A 428 17.97 7.63 8.65
CA PRO A 428 17.44 8.06 9.94
C PRO A 428 18.31 7.54 11.11
N LEU A 429 18.57 8.40 12.10
CA LEU A 429 19.32 8.07 13.33
C LEU A 429 18.40 8.06 14.56
N GLU A 430 17.10 8.23 14.37
CA GLU A 430 16.09 8.15 15.42
C GLU A 430 16.16 6.78 16.12
N ASP A 431 15.99 6.75 17.45
CA ASP A 431 15.97 5.50 18.20
C ASP A 431 14.73 4.69 17.83
N PHE A 432 14.92 3.39 17.60
CA PHE A 432 13.81 2.46 17.43
C PHE A 432 13.53 1.76 18.76
N GLU A 433 12.86 2.48 19.66
CA GLU A 433 12.59 2.03 21.04
C GLU A 433 11.94 0.64 21.08
N ALA A 434 11.08 0.31 20.11
CA ALA A 434 10.44 -0.99 20.02
C ALA A 434 11.47 -2.13 19.92
N ALA A 435 12.50 -1.99 19.07
CA ALA A 435 13.57 -2.98 18.95
C ALA A 435 14.38 -3.20 20.23
N ARG A 436 14.58 -2.13 21.02
CA ARG A 436 15.28 -2.22 22.31
C ARG A 436 14.40 -2.83 23.40
N LEU A 437 13.16 -2.39 23.50
CA LEU A 437 12.22 -2.80 24.56
C LEU A 437 11.81 -4.27 24.43
N ARG A 438 11.64 -4.80 23.21
CA ARG A 438 11.35 -6.23 23.00
C ARG A 438 12.41 -7.16 23.62
N LEU A 439 13.69 -6.80 23.49
CA LEU A 439 14.80 -7.57 24.05
C LEU A 439 14.78 -7.50 25.57
N HIS A 440 14.47 -6.32 26.12
CA HIS A 440 14.30 -6.14 27.56
C HIS A 440 13.15 -6.98 28.12
N TYR A 441 12.06 -7.15 27.37
CA TYR A 441 10.92 -7.98 27.75
C TYR A 441 11.13 -9.48 27.50
N GLY A 442 12.27 -9.88 26.94
CA GLY A 442 12.62 -11.28 26.73
C GLY A 442 11.81 -11.96 25.64
N GLU A 443 11.24 -11.19 24.70
CA GLU A 443 10.52 -11.75 23.55
C GLU A 443 11.46 -12.58 22.65
N ASP A 444 12.78 -12.37 22.76
CA ASP A 444 13.77 -13.17 22.06
C ASP A 444 14.04 -14.56 22.67
N LEU A 445 13.54 -14.81 23.89
CA LEU A 445 13.72 -16.07 24.61
C LEU A 445 12.86 -17.20 24.00
N PRO A 446 13.36 -18.46 24.02
CA PRO A 446 12.54 -19.60 23.61
C PRO A 446 11.28 -19.72 24.46
N THR A 447 10.16 -20.03 23.81
CA THR A 447 8.88 -20.25 24.47
C THR A 447 9.00 -21.35 25.56
N PRO A 448 8.61 -21.07 26.82
CA PRO A 448 8.74 -22.03 27.91
C PRO A 448 7.97 -23.34 27.65
N VAL A 449 8.60 -24.45 28.04
CA VAL A 449 8.01 -25.79 27.99
C VAL A 449 8.15 -26.46 29.35
N THR A 450 7.11 -27.15 29.80
CA THR A 450 7.11 -27.91 31.05
C THR A 450 6.54 -29.30 30.85
N GLU A 451 6.89 -30.24 31.74
CA GLU A 451 6.28 -31.57 31.79
C GLU A 451 5.28 -31.63 32.95
N TYR A 452 4.03 -31.97 32.66
CA TYR A 452 2.99 -32.14 33.65
C TYR A 452 2.22 -33.44 33.40
N ARG A 453 2.26 -34.36 34.37
CA ARG A 453 1.58 -35.67 34.30
C ARG A 453 1.91 -36.46 33.02
N GLY A 454 3.18 -36.50 32.64
CA GLY A 454 3.66 -37.19 31.44
C GLY A 454 3.30 -36.52 30.12
N ARG A 455 2.79 -35.28 30.14
CA ARG A 455 2.52 -34.47 28.95
C ARG A 455 3.46 -33.27 28.90
N LYS A 456 4.02 -33.02 27.72
CA LYS A 456 4.77 -31.81 27.41
C LYS A 456 3.79 -30.67 27.12
N LEU A 457 3.76 -29.66 27.98
CA LEU A 457 2.94 -28.45 27.81
C LEU A 457 3.83 -27.30 27.32
N ARG A 458 3.36 -26.59 26.31
CA ARG A 458 4.01 -25.36 25.79
C ARG A 458 3.15 -24.17 26.19
N LEU A 459 3.78 -23.10 26.68
CA LEU A 459 3.10 -21.83 26.89
C LEU A 459 2.88 -21.15 25.53
N TRP A 460 1.72 -20.55 25.29
CA TRP A 460 1.44 -19.85 24.04
C TRP A 460 1.05 -18.41 24.35
N PHE A 461 1.64 -17.44 23.66
CA PHE A 461 1.37 -16.02 23.81
C PHE A 461 0.57 -15.50 22.62
N GLY A 462 -0.44 -14.68 22.88
CA GLY A 462 -1.20 -14.07 21.80
C GLY A 462 -1.91 -12.80 22.19
N ASP A 463 -2.33 -12.07 21.17
CA ASP A 463 -3.03 -10.80 21.28
C ASP A 463 -4.33 -10.87 20.48
N LEU A 464 -5.45 -10.82 21.19
CA LEU A 464 -6.79 -10.89 20.62
C LEU A 464 -7.49 -9.52 20.64
N HIS A 465 -6.75 -8.43 20.83
CA HIS A 465 -7.27 -7.07 20.82
C HIS A 465 -6.35 -6.15 20.01
N ALA A 466 -6.68 -5.95 18.73
CA ALA A 466 -5.91 -5.11 17.83
C ALA A 466 -6.82 -4.36 16.87
N HIS A 467 -6.61 -3.06 16.71
CA HIS A 467 -7.27 -2.26 15.67
C HIS A 467 -6.36 -2.09 14.45
N SER A 468 -6.95 -1.86 13.28
CA SER A 468 -6.23 -1.55 12.05
C SER A 468 -6.62 -0.18 11.47
N ASP A 469 -6.06 0.13 10.31
CA ASP A 469 -6.47 1.17 9.34
C ASP A 469 -7.99 1.20 8.98
N ILE A 470 -8.80 0.33 9.56
CA ILE A 470 -10.24 0.28 9.44
C ILE A 470 -10.92 1.13 10.52
N SER A 471 -10.52 0.97 11.78
CA SER A 471 -11.20 1.57 12.93
C SER A 471 -10.96 3.07 13.03
N VAL A 472 -12.04 3.86 13.14
CA VAL A 472 -11.99 5.34 13.18
C VAL A 472 -11.22 5.88 14.39
N CYS A 473 -11.03 5.09 15.46
CA CYS A 473 -10.32 5.48 16.68
C CYS A 473 -8.94 6.07 16.41
N ASN A 474 -8.17 5.41 15.55
CA ASN A 474 -6.79 5.77 15.26
C ASN A 474 -6.38 5.38 13.82
N ARG A 475 -7.36 5.21 12.92
CA ARG A 475 -7.23 4.85 11.50
C ARG A 475 -5.93 5.26 10.80
N THR A 476 -5.59 6.54 10.85
CA THR A 476 -4.44 7.08 10.09
C THR A 476 -3.08 6.89 10.76
N ALA A 477 -3.04 6.31 11.96
CA ALA A 477 -1.81 5.97 12.67
C ALA A 477 -1.67 4.46 12.91
N ASP A 478 -2.78 3.74 13.01
CA ASP A 478 -2.78 2.28 13.04
C ASP A 478 -2.29 1.70 11.71
N GLN A 479 -1.70 0.53 11.81
CA GLN A 479 -1.18 -0.24 10.68
C GLN A 479 -2.31 -0.97 9.94
N SER A 480 -2.05 -1.40 8.71
CA SER A 480 -2.96 -2.31 8.00
C SER A 480 -3.07 -3.66 8.72
N ILE A 481 -4.06 -4.46 8.36
CA ILE A 481 -4.23 -5.83 8.91
C ILE A 481 -2.96 -6.67 8.68
N GLU A 482 -2.41 -6.60 7.46
CA GLU A 482 -1.22 -7.33 7.06
C GLU A 482 0.01 -6.95 7.91
N GLU A 483 0.20 -5.65 8.13
CA GLU A 483 1.28 -5.12 8.95
C GLU A 483 1.09 -5.45 10.44
N ASN A 484 -0.14 -5.40 10.93
CA ASN A 484 -0.48 -5.81 12.30
C ASN A 484 -0.09 -7.27 12.58
N PHE A 485 -0.33 -8.18 11.62
CA PHE A 485 0.11 -9.57 11.74
C PHE A 485 1.63 -9.73 11.63
N GLN A 486 2.30 -8.98 10.76
CA GLN A 486 3.77 -8.98 10.67
C GLN A 486 4.41 -8.54 11.99
N VAL A 487 3.94 -7.44 12.57
CA VAL A 487 4.47 -6.91 13.84
C VAL A 487 4.24 -7.89 15.00
N ARG A 488 3.05 -8.49 15.09
CA ARG A 488 2.75 -9.47 16.13
C ARG A 488 3.58 -10.74 16.01
N ARG A 489 3.82 -11.19 14.78
CA ARG A 489 4.66 -12.35 14.50
C ARG A 489 6.13 -12.08 14.79
N ASP A 490 6.65 -10.94 14.35
CA ASP A 490 8.09 -10.73 14.26
C ASP A 490 8.63 -9.85 15.37
N ILE A 491 7.96 -8.73 15.66
CA ILE A 491 8.32 -7.83 16.77
C ILE A 491 7.93 -8.48 18.08
N ASN A 492 6.62 -8.68 18.30
CA ASN A 492 6.11 -9.19 19.58
C ASN A 492 6.35 -10.69 19.81
N ARG A 493 6.74 -11.42 18.74
CA ARG A 493 6.97 -12.88 18.75
C ARG A 493 5.80 -13.68 19.34
N LEU A 494 4.58 -13.22 19.09
CA LEU A 494 3.37 -13.93 19.47
C LEU A 494 3.22 -15.22 18.65
N ASP A 495 2.47 -16.16 19.19
CA ASP A 495 2.10 -17.40 18.53
C ASP A 495 0.73 -17.31 17.87
N PHE A 496 -0.13 -16.43 18.35
CA PHE A 496 -1.43 -16.19 17.72
C PHE A 496 -1.91 -14.75 17.87
N ALA A 497 -2.75 -14.30 16.95
CA ALA A 497 -3.36 -12.98 17.01
C ALA A 497 -4.74 -12.89 16.37
N ALA A 498 -5.51 -11.87 16.76
CA ALA A 498 -6.71 -11.43 16.04
C ALA A 498 -6.66 -9.91 15.85
N VAL A 499 -7.07 -9.46 14.66
CA VAL A 499 -7.48 -8.06 14.45
C VAL A 499 -8.97 -7.98 14.74
N THR A 500 -9.34 -7.07 15.64
CA THR A 500 -10.66 -6.88 16.20
C THR A 500 -11.09 -5.43 16.03
N ASP A 501 -11.23 -4.98 14.79
CA ASP A 501 -11.76 -3.65 14.50
C ASP A 501 -13.17 -3.47 15.04
N HIS A 502 -13.53 -2.21 15.29
CA HIS A 502 -14.87 -1.83 15.73
C HIS A 502 -15.95 -2.28 14.73
N ASP A 503 -16.95 -3.00 15.25
CA ASP A 503 -18.08 -3.54 14.49
C ASP A 503 -18.93 -2.48 13.75
N TYR A 504 -19.05 -1.27 14.29
CA TYR A 504 -19.76 -0.16 13.64
C TYR A 504 -18.96 0.54 12.54
N ASN A 505 -17.68 0.20 12.36
CA ASN A 505 -16.86 0.64 11.23
C ASN A 505 -16.82 -0.41 10.09
N MET A 506 -17.54 -1.53 10.24
CA MET A 506 -17.59 -2.60 9.25
C MET A 506 -18.66 -2.41 8.17
N VAL A 507 -18.28 -2.86 6.98
CA VAL A 507 -19.14 -3.09 5.83
C VAL A 507 -18.90 -4.52 5.33
N PRO A 508 -19.80 -5.11 4.52
CA PRO A 508 -19.63 -6.47 4.04
C PRO A 508 -18.29 -6.72 3.34
N TYR A 509 -17.79 -5.72 2.60
CA TYR A 509 -16.47 -5.78 1.97
C TYR A 509 -15.32 -5.84 2.99
N LEU A 510 -15.32 -4.97 4.00
CA LEU A 510 -14.24 -4.93 4.99
C LEU A 510 -14.22 -6.19 5.86
N TRP A 511 -15.39 -6.72 6.23
CA TRP A 511 -15.46 -8.01 6.92
C TRP A 511 -14.88 -9.16 6.07
N HIS A 512 -15.27 -9.21 4.79
CA HIS A 512 -14.70 -10.17 3.84
C HIS A 512 -13.19 -9.99 3.67
N ARG A 513 -12.71 -8.74 3.64
CA ARG A 513 -11.28 -8.40 3.59
C ARG A 513 -10.53 -8.91 4.82
N SER A 514 -11.04 -8.67 6.02
CA SER A 514 -10.44 -9.17 7.25
C SER A 514 -10.37 -10.71 7.25
N ALA A 515 -11.46 -11.37 6.85
CA ALA A 515 -11.52 -12.82 6.75
C ALA A 515 -10.48 -13.39 5.79
N LYS A 516 -10.33 -12.84 4.58
CA LYS A 516 -9.33 -13.32 3.62
C LYS A 516 -7.89 -13.08 4.08
N LEU A 517 -7.62 -11.96 4.74
CA LEU A 517 -6.29 -11.65 5.25
C LEU A 517 -5.90 -12.47 6.46
N VAL A 518 -6.85 -12.83 7.32
CA VAL A 518 -6.63 -13.83 8.37
C VAL A 518 -6.10 -15.12 7.76
N ARG A 519 -6.78 -15.68 6.76
CA ARG A 519 -6.37 -16.94 6.11
C ARG A 519 -5.05 -16.81 5.33
N ALA A 520 -4.85 -15.70 4.63
CA ALA A 520 -3.60 -15.42 3.91
C ALA A 520 -2.39 -15.20 4.84
N HIS A 521 -2.61 -14.84 6.10
CA HIS A 521 -1.57 -14.56 7.10
C HIS A 521 -1.41 -15.64 8.17
N GLU A 522 -2.17 -16.72 8.07
CA GLU A 522 -1.95 -17.90 8.90
C GLU A 522 -0.67 -18.64 8.48
N ASP A 523 0.12 -19.05 9.46
CA ASP A 523 1.22 -19.99 9.30
C ASP A 523 1.05 -21.07 10.38
N PRO A 524 0.37 -22.20 10.09
CA PRO A 524 0.03 -23.19 11.11
C PRO A 524 1.22 -23.75 11.90
N GLU A 525 2.44 -23.66 11.36
CA GLU A 525 3.65 -24.13 12.03
C GLU A 525 4.28 -23.06 12.96
N ARG A 526 3.85 -21.79 12.85
CA ARG A 526 4.48 -20.66 13.56
C ARG A 526 3.52 -19.64 14.17
N PHE A 527 2.47 -19.22 13.46
CA PHE A 527 1.63 -18.08 13.82
C PHE A 527 0.19 -18.27 13.37
N LEU A 528 -0.73 -18.44 14.32
CA LEU A 528 -2.15 -18.59 14.05
C LEU A 528 -2.86 -17.23 14.02
N THR A 529 -3.79 -17.07 13.10
CA THR A 529 -4.61 -15.86 12.98
C THR A 529 -6.07 -16.22 13.19
N PHE A 530 -6.81 -15.33 13.84
CA PHE A 530 -8.23 -15.50 14.06
C PHE A 530 -9.02 -14.33 13.47
N LEU A 531 -10.16 -14.66 12.87
CA LEU A 531 -11.14 -13.66 12.48
C LEU A 531 -11.85 -13.17 13.73
N GLY A 532 -11.92 -11.86 13.92
CA GLY A 532 -12.59 -11.28 15.06
C GLY A 532 -13.11 -9.87 14.79
N GLN A 533 -13.86 -9.38 15.76
CA GLN A 533 -14.39 -8.03 15.80
C GLN A 533 -14.37 -7.53 17.24
N GLU A 534 -14.28 -6.22 17.42
CA GLU A 534 -14.65 -5.59 18.67
C GLU A 534 -16.12 -5.17 18.60
N TRP A 535 -16.99 -5.96 19.22
CA TRP A 535 -18.37 -5.58 19.44
C TRP A 535 -18.42 -4.38 20.39
N THR A 536 -19.02 -3.27 19.97
CA THR A 536 -18.89 -1.98 20.65
C THR A 536 -20.22 -1.31 20.96
N SER A 537 -20.59 -1.28 22.25
CA SER A 537 -21.84 -0.66 22.75
C SER A 537 -21.63 0.75 23.32
N SER A 538 -20.63 1.50 22.85
CA SER A 538 -20.23 2.80 23.44
C SER A 538 -21.19 3.97 23.25
N PHE A 539 -22.32 3.80 22.55
CA PHE A 539 -23.23 4.90 22.21
C PHE A 539 -24.67 4.69 22.73
N GLU A 540 -24.93 3.66 23.53
CA GLU A 540 -26.25 3.43 24.13
C GLU A 540 -26.42 4.26 25.42
N ILE A 541 -27.25 5.30 25.35
CA ILE A 541 -27.65 6.07 26.53
C ILE A 541 -28.65 5.21 27.33
N TYR A 542 -28.44 5.13 28.64
CA TYR A 542 -29.41 4.51 29.54
C TYR A 542 -30.79 5.18 29.38
N THR A 543 -31.81 4.37 29.09
CA THR A 543 -33.22 4.79 29.12
C THR A 543 -34.04 3.79 29.94
N PRO A 544 -35.22 4.17 30.46
CA PRO A 544 -36.13 3.22 31.10
C PRO A 544 -36.50 2.02 30.21
N GLU A 545 -36.48 2.20 28.88
CA GLU A 545 -36.75 1.18 27.87
C GLU A 545 -35.51 0.32 27.55
N ASN A 546 -34.30 0.80 27.84
CA ASN A 546 -33.04 0.06 27.75
C ASN A 546 -32.31 0.11 29.12
N PRO A 547 -32.79 -0.66 30.11
CA PRO A 547 -32.39 -0.53 31.52
C PRO A 547 -30.96 -1.02 31.81
N HIS A 548 -30.25 -1.49 30.80
CA HIS A 548 -28.93 -2.09 30.97
C HIS A 548 -27.77 -1.18 30.51
N GLY A 549 -28.06 -0.05 29.86
CA GLY A 549 -27.07 0.99 29.54
C GLY A 549 -25.87 0.50 28.70
N TYR A 550 -24.69 1.09 28.92
CA TYR A 550 -23.44 0.78 28.23
C TYR A 550 -22.90 -0.63 28.57
N TYR A 551 -22.84 -1.53 27.59
CA TYR A 551 -22.23 -2.87 27.77
C TYR A 551 -20.70 -2.91 27.55
N GLY A 552 -20.12 -1.78 27.14
CA GLY A 552 -18.69 -1.64 26.86
C GLY A 552 -18.26 -2.34 25.56
N HIS A 553 -16.97 -2.66 25.46
CA HIS A 553 -16.39 -3.33 24.30
C HIS A 553 -16.12 -4.81 24.60
N ARG A 554 -16.35 -5.69 23.63
CA ARG A 554 -16.12 -7.13 23.74
C ARG A 554 -15.52 -7.67 22.45
N ASN A 555 -14.43 -8.41 22.56
CA ASN A 555 -13.86 -9.09 21.40
C ASN A 555 -14.61 -10.40 21.15
N LEU A 556 -15.18 -10.52 19.95
CA LEU A 556 -15.77 -11.76 19.46
C LEU A 556 -14.75 -12.41 18.53
N ILE A 557 -14.30 -13.61 18.87
CA ILE A 557 -13.30 -14.36 18.12
C ILE A 557 -13.96 -15.56 17.49
N HIS A 558 -13.83 -15.69 16.18
CA HIS A 558 -14.45 -16.75 15.39
C HIS A 558 -13.46 -17.90 15.18
N GLN A 559 -13.92 -19.10 15.52
CA GLN A 559 -13.19 -20.33 15.20
C GLN A 559 -13.17 -20.59 13.69
N ASP A 560 -14.24 -20.21 12.98
CA ASP A 560 -14.33 -20.34 11.52
C ASP A 560 -13.87 -19.04 10.84
N PRO A 561 -12.73 -19.03 10.13
CA PRO A 561 -12.25 -17.84 9.42
C PRO A 561 -13.07 -17.53 8.16
N TYR A 562 -14.07 -18.34 7.82
CA TYR A 562 -15.05 -18.09 6.74
C TYR A 562 -16.39 -17.58 7.27
N PHE A 563 -16.48 -17.25 8.55
CA PHE A 563 -17.75 -16.87 9.16
C PHE A 563 -18.37 -15.66 8.43
N PRO A 564 -19.59 -15.78 7.88
CA PRO A 564 -20.06 -14.91 6.79
C PRO A 564 -20.58 -13.54 7.23
N ARG A 565 -20.62 -13.27 8.54
CA ARG A 565 -21.21 -12.06 9.11
C ARG A 565 -20.45 -11.60 10.34
N TRP A 566 -20.55 -10.32 10.63
CA TRP A 566 -20.20 -9.73 11.91
C TRP A 566 -21.50 -9.30 12.62
N TRP A 567 -21.42 -9.00 13.91
CA TRP A 567 -22.53 -8.47 14.70
C TRP A 567 -22.25 -7.01 15.02
N ASN A 568 -23.23 -6.14 14.80
CA ASN A 568 -23.13 -4.74 15.16
C ASN A 568 -24.01 -4.49 16.39
N ALA A 569 -23.46 -3.91 17.45
CA ALA A 569 -24.21 -3.54 18.66
C ALA A 569 -25.45 -2.68 18.37
N HIS A 570 -25.47 -1.91 17.28
CA HIS A 570 -26.58 -1.04 16.91
C HIS A 570 -27.68 -1.72 16.07
N ALA A 571 -27.46 -2.94 15.60
CA ALA A 571 -28.37 -3.61 14.68
C ALA A 571 -29.49 -4.43 15.37
N GLY A 572 -29.55 -4.42 16.71
CA GLY A 572 -30.50 -5.21 17.52
C GLY A 572 -30.02 -6.64 17.71
#